data_AF-A0A1X2GD75-F1
#
_entry.id   AF-A0A1X2GD75-F1
#
_cell.length_a   1.000
_cell.length_b   1.000
_cell.length_c   1.000
_cell.angle_alpha   90.00
_cell.angle_beta   90.00
_cell.angle_gamma   90.00
#
_symmetry.space_group_name_H-M   'P 1'
#
loop_
_entity.id
_entity.type
_entity.pdbx_description
1 polymer ?
#
loop_
_entity_poly.entity_id
_entity_poly.type
_entity_poly.pdbx_seq_one_letter_code
_entity_poly.pdbx_strand_id
1 'polypeptide(L)'
;MFASLHPAILRLDVGSTHSLLLGVDSLALRVSYCALVKPLFTSLNRESVVPYNQLHVTIGNLHLPTAAGVHVAQCLLREQISRKQHHQRHPHLARRAGHEKALWTRYPC
;
A
#
# COMPACT_ATOMS: atom_id res chain seq x y z
N MET A 1 11.67 -33.28 -34.86
CA MET A 1 11.47 -33.25 -33.40
C MET A 1 11.79 -31.83 -32.94
N PHE A 2 10.79 -31.00 -32.66
CA PHE A 2 10.99 -29.67 -32.08
C PHE A 2 10.76 -29.78 -30.58
N ALA A 3 11.83 -29.68 -29.80
CA ALA A 3 11.74 -29.55 -28.36
C ALA A 3 11.26 -28.13 -28.04
N SER A 4 10.02 -28.04 -27.56
CA SER A 4 9.43 -26.82 -27.03
C SER A 4 10.19 -26.43 -25.76
N LEU A 5 11.12 -25.50 -25.87
CA LEU A 5 11.76 -24.86 -24.72
C LEU A 5 10.77 -23.84 -24.15
N HIS A 6 9.99 -24.27 -23.16
CA HIS A 6 9.33 -23.35 -22.24
C HIS A 6 10.39 -22.41 -21.65
N PRO A 7 10.26 -21.08 -21.77
CA PRO A 7 11.05 -20.18 -20.95
C PRO A 7 10.46 -20.23 -19.54
N ALA A 8 10.82 -21.27 -18.78
CA ALA A 8 10.85 -21.16 -17.33
C ALA A 8 11.95 -20.14 -17.03
N ILE A 9 11.55 -18.86 -17.03
CA ILE A 9 12.36 -17.75 -16.56
C ILE A 9 12.81 -18.15 -15.15
N LEU A 10 14.09 -18.51 -15.05
CA LEU A 10 14.84 -18.58 -13.82
C LEU A 10 14.75 -17.18 -13.20
N ARG A 11 13.71 -16.94 -12.41
CA ARG A 11 13.67 -15.85 -11.46
C ARG A 11 14.75 -16.16 -10.44
N LEU A 12 15.97 -15.70 -10.71
CA LEU A 12 16.96 -15.53 -9.65
C LEU A 12 16.24 -14.85 -8.49
N ASP A 13 16.44 -15.39 -7.29
CA ASP A 13 15.94 -14.84 -6.05
C ASP A 13 16.62 -13.50 -5.79
N VAL A 14 16.17 -12.47 -6.50
CA VAL A 14 16.67 -11.11 -6.32
C VAL A 14 15.99 -10.59 -5.07
N GLY A 15 16.65 -10.78 -3.93
CA GLY A 15 16.14 -10.43 -2.61
C GLY A 15 15.46 -9.06 -2.61
N SER A 16 14.34 -8.97 -1.91
CA SER A 16 13.65 -7.68 -1.76
C SER A 16 14.53 -6.74 -0.94
N THR A 17 14.80 -5.57 -1.53
CA THR A 17 15.61 -4.52 -0.92
C THR A 17 14.78 -3.53 -0.10
N HIS A 18 13.47 -3.44 -0.38
CA HIS A 18 12.58 -2.40 0.14
C HIS A 18 11.17 -2.97 0.34
N SER A 19 10.43 -2.44 1.31
CA SER A 19 9.05 -2.86 1.57
C SER A 19 8.11 -1.66 1.61
N LEU A 20 6.89 -1.84 1.10
CA LEU A 20 5.81 -0.89 1.24
C LEU A 20 5.08 -1.17 2.55
N LEU A 21 5.18 -0.24 3.50
CA LEU A 21 4.66 -0.42 4.85
C LEU A 21 3.50 0.55 5.11
N LEU A 22 2.48 0.06 5.80
CA LEU A 22 1.42 0.88 6.38
C LEU A 22 1.63 0.92 7.90
N GLY A 23 1.93 2.11 8.43
CA GLY A 23 2.05 2.32 9.86
C GLY A 23 0.73 2.07 10.57
N VAL A 24 0.79 1.47 11.76
CA VAL A 24 -0.39 1.23 12.60
C VAL A 24 -0.35 2.20 13.77
N ASP A 25 -1.31 3.11 13.81
CA ASP A 25 -1.54 3.98 14.96
C ASP A 25 -2.98 3.81 15.45
N SER A 26 -3.15 2.95 16.45
CA SER A 26 -4.46 2.62 17.02
C SER A 26 -4.33 2.31 18.50
N LEU A 27 -4.98 3.12 19.33
CA LEU A 27 -4.99 2.95 20.78
C LEU A 27 -5.53 1.57 21.18
N ALA A 28 -6.60 1.11 20.54
CA ALA A 28 -7.16 -0.21 20.79
C ALA A 28 -6.15 -1.32 20.49
N LEU A 29 -5.43 -1.21 19.36
CA LEU A 29 -4.40 -2.18 18.99
C LEU A 29 -3.21 -2.15 19.95
N ARG A 30 -2.86 -0.97 20.48
CA ARG A 30 -1.82 -0.80 21.51
C ARG A 30 -2.18 -1.52 22.80
N VAL A 31 -3.41 -1.35 23.28
CA VAL A 31 -3.90 -2.03 24.49
C VAL A 31 -3.87 -3.54 24.30
N SER A 32 -4.39 -4.05 23.18
CA SER A 32 -4.39 -5.48 22.86
C SER A 32 -2.97 -6.05 22.74
N TYR A 33 -2.06 -5.35 22.06
CA TYR A 33 -0.66 -5.74 21.97
C TYR A 33 -0.01 -5.84 23.36
N CYS A 34 -0.20 -4.85 24.23
CA CYS A 34 0.35 -4.88 25.58
C CYS A 34 -0.20 -6.05 26.40
N ALA A 35 -1.49 -6.39 26.27
CA ALA A 35 -2.08 -7.54 26.94
C ALA A 35 -1.46 -8.87 26.45
N LEU A 36 -1.23 -8.99 25.14
CA LEU A 36 -0.66 -10.20 24.53
C LEU A 36 0.82 -10.40 24.88
N VAL A 37 1.60 -9.33 24.93
CA VAL A 37 3.05 -9.40 25.09
C VAL A 37 3.52 -9.39 26.55
N LYS A 38 2.76 -8.79 27.48
CA LYS A 38 3.07 -8.81 28.93
C LYS A 38 3.43 -10.20 29.49
N PRO A 39 2.66 -11.28 29.23
CA PRO A 39 3.00 -12.62 29.71
C PRO A 39 4.17 -13.27 28.94
N LEU A 40 4.52 -12.75 27.77
CA LEU A 40 5.66 -13.24 26.98
C LEU A 40 6.98 -12.70 27.51
N PHE A 41 7.00 -11.50 28.10
CA PHE A 41 8.23 -10.93 28.68
C PHE A 41 8.76 -11.67 29.91
N THR A 42 7.97 -12.57 30.49
CA THR A 42 8.38 -13.45 31.61
C THR A 42 8.83 -14.83 31.14
N SER A 43 8.58 -15.22 29.88
CA SER A 43 8.78 -16.59 29.38
C SER A 43 9.60 -16.70 28.10
N LEU A 44 9.65 -15.65 27.26
CA LEU A 44 10.41 -15.58 26.02
C LEU A 44 11.58 -14.60 26.13
N ASN A 45 12.59 -14.79 25.28
CA ASN A 45 13.67 -13.82 25.12
C ASN A 45 13.06 -12.49 24.64
N ARG A 46 13.25 -11.41 25.40
CA ARG A 46 12.66 -10.10 25.10
C ARG A 46 13.07 -9.57 23.72
N GLU A 47 14.22 -10.03 23.22
CA GLU A 47 14.76 -9.67 21.91
C GLU A 47 13.95 -10.21 20.73
N SER A 48 13.13 -11.25 20.92
CA SER A 48 12.30 -11.82 19.85
C SER A 48 10.96 -11.10 19.67
N VAL A 49 10.67 -10.09 20.50
CA VAL A 49 9.41 -9.35 20.47
C VAL A 49 9.63 -8.04 19.73
N VAL A 50 8.90 -7.84 18.63
CA VAL A 50 8.91 -6.60 17.86
C VAL A 50 8.21 -5.49 18.66
N PRO A 51 8.89 -4.37 18.98
CA PRO A 51 8.28 -3.25 19.70
C PRO A 51 7.03 -2.70 19.01
N TYR A 52 6.06 -2.22 19.80
CA TYR A 52 4.79 -1.68 19.26
C TYR A 52 4.99 -0.54 18.25
N ASN A 53 5.94 0.37 18.51
CA ASN A 53 6.25 1.49 17.62
C ASN A 53 6.89 1.06 16.28
N GLN A 54 7.26 -0.22 16.15
CA GLN A 54 7.76 -0.81 14.92
C GLN A 54 6.70 -1.68 14.23
N LEU A 55 5.49 -1.82 14.79
CA LEU A 55 4.39 -2.54 14.14
C LEU A 55 3.92 -1.81 12.89
N HIS A 56 3.82 -2.57 11.81
CA HIS A 56 3.35 -2.11 10.53
C HIS A 56 2.69 -3.27 9.80
N VAL A 57 1.83 -2.95 8.83
CA VAL A 57 1.33 -3.91 7.86
C VAL A 57 2.18 -3.80 6.61
N THR A 58 2.85 -4.89 6.23
CA THR A 58 3.57 -4.96 4.96
C THR A 58 2.58 -5.22 3.83
N ILE A 59 2.44 -4.25 2.92
CA ILE A 59 1.54 -4.36 1.76
C ILE A 59 2.22 -5.18 0.65
N GLY A 60 3.53 -5.00 0.49
CA GLY A 60 4.29 -5.70 -0.52
C GLY A 60 5.78 -5.42 -0.43
N ASN A 61 6.55 -6.29 -1.07
CA ASN A 61 8.00 -6.23 -1.12
C ASN A 61 8.44 -5.81 -2.54
N LEU A 62 9.42 -4.92 -2.60
CA LEU A 62 9.91 -4.30 -3.81
C LEU A 62 11.40 -4.62 -3.99
N HIS A 63 11.79 -4.89 -5.23
CA HIS A 63 13.18 -4.98 -5.62
C HIS A 63 13.56 -3.70 -6.37
N LEU A 64 14.30 -2.82 -5.70
CA LEU A 64 14.69 -1.50 -6.19
C LEU A 64 16.20 -1.37 -6.03
N PRO A 65 17.00 -1.86 -7.00
CA PRO A 65 18.45 -2.00 -6.87
C PRO A 65 19.20 -0.66 -6.97
N THR A 66 18.52 0.42 -7.38
CA THR A 66 19.16 1.73 -7.60
C THR A 66 18.44 2.83 -6.83
N ALA A 67 19.19 3.83 -6.37
CA ALA A 67 18.63 5.00 -5.70
C ALA A 67 17.63 5.77 -6.59
N ALA A 68 17.89 5.84 -7.90
CA ALA A 68 16.96 6.42 -8.87
C ALA A 68 15.63 5.64 -8.92
N GLY A 69 15.67 4.30 -8.91
CA GLY A 69 14.48 3.45 -8.87
C GLY A 69 13.66 3.65 -7.60
N VAL A 70 14.33 3.80 -6.45
CA VAL A 70 13.68 4.14 -5.18
C VAL A 70 12.96 5.49 -5.27
N HIS A 71 13.63 6.51 -5.81
CA HIS A 71 13.04 7.84 -5.95
C HIS A 71 11.80 7.83 -6.85
N VAL A 72 11.87 7.16 -8.02
CA VAL A 72 10.73 7.04 -8.95
C VAL A 72 9.56 6.31 -8.28
N ALA A 73 9.82 5.20 -7.59
CA ALA A 73 8.79 4.46 -6.87
C ALA A 73 8.09 5.33 -5.81
N GLN A 74 8.85 6.15 -5.08
CA GLN A 74 8.31 7.09 -4.11
C GLN A 74 7.42 8.17 -4.77
N CYS A 75 7.86 8.75 -5.89
CA CYS A 75 7.07 9.73 -6.63
C CYS A 75 5.74 9.14 -7.12
N LEU A 76 5.78 7.96 -7.74
CA LEU A 76 4.58 7.28 -8.21
C LEU A 76 3.62 6.94 -7.07
N LEU A 77 4.12 6.45 -5.94
CA LEU A 77 3.30 6.17 -4.77
C LEU A 77 2.60 7.45 -4.26
N ARG A 78 3.34 8.56 -4.15
CA ARG A 78 2.78 9.86 -3.72
C ARG A 78 1.71 10.36 -4.68
N GLU A 79 1.95 10.26 -5.98
CA GLU A 79 0.96 10.64 -6.99
C GLU A 79 -0.32 9.82 -6.88
N GLN A 80 -0.20 8.48 -6.73
CA GLN A 80 -1.37 7.61 -6.61
C GLN A 80 -2.17 7.93 -5.35
N ILE A 81 -1.51 8.15 -4.20
CA ILE A 81 -2.16 8.57 -2.95
C ILE A 81 -2.89 9.89 -3.16
N SER A 82 -2.24 10.89 -3.76
CA SER A 82 -2.83 12.20 -4.03
C SER A 82 -4.07 12.08 -4.92
N ARG A 83 -3.99 11.35 -6.04
CA ARG A 83 -5.12 11.13 -6.96
C ARG A 83 -6.31 10.48 -6.27
N LYS A 84 -6.08 9.51 -5.38
CA LYS A 84 -7.13 8.82 -4.63
C LYS A 84 -7.78 9.73 -3.57
N GLN A 85 -7.00 10.57 -2.89
CA GLN A 85 -7.52 11.57 -1.95
C GLN A 85 -8.37 12.64 -2.64
N HIS A 86 -7.93 13.14 -3.81
CA HIS A 86 -8.72 14.11 -4.59
C HIS A 86 -10.04 13.52 -5.09
N HIS A 87 -10.04 12.26 -5.54
CA HIS A 87 -11.29 11.58 -5.94
C HIS A 87 -12.27 11.40 -4.77
N GLN A 88 -11.78 11.14 -3.56
CA GLN A 88 -12.63 11.05 -2.37
C GLN A 88 -13.17 12.41 -1.88
N ARG A 89 -12.53 13.53 -2.22
CA ARG A 89 -12.98 14.87 -1.83
C ARG A 89 -14.02 15.50 -2.78
N HIS A 90 -14.26 14.91 -3.95
CA HIS A 90 -15.27 15.40 -4.92
C HIS A 90 -16.31 14.36 -5.39
N PRO A 91 -16.95 13.55 -4.53
CA PRO A 91 -18.01 12.65 -4.95
C PRO A 91 -19.28 13.39 -5.43
N HIS A 92 -19.48 14.65 -5.00
CA HIS A 92 -20.71 15.41 -5.29
C HIS A 92 -20.65 16.25 -6.58
N LEU A 93 -19.46 16.58 -7.09
CA LEU A 93 -19.33 17.36 -8.33
C LEU A 93 -19.44 16.49 -9.59
N ALA A 94 -19.07 15.20 -9.51
CA ALA A 94 -19.27 14.27 -10.62
C ALA A 94 -20.76 13.99 -10.92
N ARG A 95 -21.65 14.07 -9.91
CA ARG A 95 -23.11 13.94 -10.13
C ARG A 95 -23.74 15.21 -10.71
N ARG A 96 -23.19 16.41 -10.47
CA ARG A 96 -23.73 17.65 -11.05
C ARG A 96 -23.37 17.83 -12.52
N ALA A 97 -22.16 17.42 -12.93
CA ALA A 97 -21.76 17.46 -14.34
C ALA A 97 -22.57 16.49 -15.24
N GLY A 98 -23.09 15.39 -14.67
CA GLY A 98 -24.01 14.48 -15.36
C GLY A 98 -25.45 14.99 -15.47
N HIS A 99 -25.87 15.90 -14.58
CA HIS A 99 -27.23 16.47 -14.57
C HIS A 99 -27.33 17.76 -15.41
N GLU A 100 -26.26 18.56 -15.48
CA GLU A 100 -26.23 19.75 -16.35
C GLU A 100 -26.18 19.40 -17.84
N LYS A 101 -25.60 18.25 -18.23
CA LYS A 101 -25.67 17.78 -19.63
C LYS A 101 -27.05 17.26 -20.05
N ALA A 102 -27.94 16.95 -19.10
CA ALA A 102 -29.29 16.46 -19.40
C ALA A 102 -30.34 17.58 -19.50
N LEU A 103 -30.03 18.81 -19.06
CA LEU A 103 -30.97 19.93 -19.11
C LEU A 103 -30.90 20.76 -20.40
N TRP A 104 -29.77 20.70 -21.12
CA TRP A 104 -29.55 21.48 -22.36
C TRP A 104 -29.98 20.75 -23.65
N THR A 105 -30.58 19.56 -23.56
CA THR A 105 -31.09 18.81 -24.73
C THR A 105 -32.61 18.80 -24.83
N ARG A 106 -33.34 19.64 -24.09
CA ARG A 106 -34.82 19.64 -24.10
C ARG A 106 -35.54 20.88 -24.64
N TYR A 107 -34.83 21.90 -25.10
CA TYR A 107 -35.47 23.01 -25.82
C TYR A 107 -34.58 23.53 -26.95
N PRO A 108 -34.84 23.13 -28.20
CA PRO A 108 -34.33 23.87 -29.36
C PRO A 108 -35.17 25.15 -29.52
N CYS A 109 -34.49 26.29 -29.55
CA CYS A 109 -34.89 27.42 -30.38
C CYS A 109 -33.85 27.54 -31.48
#